data_AF-G8YHF3-F1
#
_entry.id   AF-G8YHF3-F1
#
_cell.length_a   1.000
_cell.length_b   1.000
_cell.length_c   1.000
_cell.angle_alpha   90.00
_cell.angle_beta   90.00
_cell.angle_gamma   90.00
#
_symmetry.space_group_name_H-M   'P 1'
#
loop_
_entity.id
_entity.type
_entity.pdbx_description
1 polymer ?
#
loop_
_entity_poly.entity_id
_entity_poly.type
_entity_poly.pdbx_seq_one_letter_code
_entity_poly.pdbx_strand_id
1 'polypeptide(L)'
;MPNLLYNYFLKKIALDHIVAVGPDDDPYFEEIPPNELHFYQRKGAKRRRRLPEFIDSDDLKILDSVRKRAYRLDLQLSCCGFRLGWAGIIGLIPWIGDLIALWFAYNLVNKACSVKGGIPSALHGKMMANVTFDFAIGLIPLVGDLINIMYKCNSRNFVLLEKYLVEEYSKHESKAVPSQVV
;
A
#
# COMPACT_ATOMS: atom_id res chain seq x y z
N MET A 1 2.25 8.72 17.64
CA MET A 1 2.46 8.33 19.04
C MET A 1 1.63 7.10 19.41
N PRO A 2 1.95 5.93 18.82
CA PRO A 2 1.92 4.63 19.51
C PRO A 2 3.19 3.78 19.25
N ASN A 3 4.29 4.41 18.77
CA ASN A 3 5.49 3.71 18.29
C ASN A 3 6.19 2.84 19.34
N LEU A 4 6.02 3.10 20.64
CA LEU A 4 6.79 2.43 21.68
C LEU A 4 6.29 1.01 21.96
N LEU A 5 4.97 0.82 22.05
CA LEU A 5 4.34 -0.48 22.30
C LEU A 5 4.41 -1.37 21.05
N TYR A 6 4.29 -0.74 19.87
CA TYR A 6 4.50 -1.37 18.58
C TYR A 6 5.94 -1.88 18.39
N ASN A 7 6.94 -1.02 18.59
CA ASN A 7 8.35 -1.41 18.45
C ASN A 7 8.75 -2.45 19.50
N TYR A 8 8.21 -2.36 20.72
CA TYR A 8 8.43 -3.37 21.76
C TYR A 8 7.88 -4.74 21.34
N PHE A 9 6.66 -4.77 20.80
CA PHE A 9 6.01 -6.01 20.39
C PHE A 9 6.68 -6.64 19.17
N LEU A 10 7.02 -5.86 18.13
CA LEU A 10 7.73 -6.36 16.95
C LEU A 10 9.09 -6.96 17.30
N LYS A 11 9.85 -6.27 18.15
CA LYS A 11 11.17 -6.72 18.60
C LYS A 11 11.08 -8.01 19.43
N LYS A 12 10.00 -8.15 20.19
CA LYS A 12 9.75 -9.35 21.01
C LYS A 12 9.43 -10.60 20.15
N ILE A 13 8.86 -10.43 18.97
CA ILE A 13 8.54 -11.53 18.04
C ILE A 13 9.62 -11.69 16.95
N ALA A 14 10.67 -10.85 16.96
CA ALA A 14 11.71 -10.83 15.93
C ALA A 14 11.14 -10.66 14.51
N LEU A 15 10.06 -9.87 14.36
CA LEU A 15 9.36 -9.62 13.09
C LEU A 15 9.67 -8.26 12.46
N ASP A 16 10.60 -7.52 13.06
CA ASP A 16 11.08 -6.22 12.60
C ASP A 16 11.61 -6.25 11.15
N HIS A 17 12.28 -7.33 10.75
CA HIS A 17 12.82 -7.49 9.39
C HIS A 17 11.74 -7.82 8.33
N ILE A 18 10.60 -8.40 8.74
CA ILE A 18 9.49 -8.77 7.83
C ILE A 18 8.60 -7.55 7.57
N VAL A 19 8.39 -6.73 8.59
CA VAL A 19 7.56 -5.51 8.53
C VAL A 19 8.42 -4.31 8.12
N ALA A 20 9.03 -4.39 6.93
CA ALA A 20 9.93 -3.35 6.41
C ALA A 20 9.20 -2.06 5.94
N VAL A 21 7.87 -2.04 5.92
CA VAL A 21 7.10 -0.80 5.74
C VAL A 21 6.86 -0.24 7.14
N GLY A 22 7.70 0.73 7.52
CA GLY A 22 7.66 1.33 8.84
C GLY A 22 6.28 1.92 9.18
N PRO A 23 5.94 2.01 10.48
CA PRO A 23 4.65 2.54 10.96
C PRO A 23 4.38 3.99 10.53
N ASP A 24 5.42 4.74 10.15
CA ASP A 24 5.36 6.17 9.81
C ASP A 24 5.37 6.45 8.29
N ASP A 25 5.63 5.45 7.43
CA ASP A 25 5.55 5.60 5.96
C ASP A 25 4.13 5.27 5.48
N ASP A 26 3.19 6.19 5.74
CA ASP A 26 1.86 6.12 5.17
C ASP A 26 1.92 6.44 3.67
N PRO A 27 1.74 5.46 2.75
CA PRO A 27 1.89 5.73 1.32
C PRO A 27 0.78 6.64 0.77
N TYR A 28 -0.26 6.93 1.56
CA TYR A 28 -1.41 7.71 1.11
C TYR A 28 -1.34 9.17 1.53
N PHE A 29 -0.49 9.52 2.50
CA PHE A 29 -0.39 10.87 3.04
C PHE A 29 1.04 11.38 3.02
N GLU A 30 1.22 12.61 2.58
CA GLU A 30 2.50 13.29 2.54
C GLU A 30 2.42 14.56 3.40
N GLU A 31 3.54 14.91 4.04
CA GLU A 31 3.65 16.17 4.76
C GLU A 31 3.63 17.32 3.76
N ILE A 32 2.81 18.33 4.00
CA ILE A 32 2.75 19.51 3.14
C ILE A 32 4.09 20.22 3.26
N PRO A 33 4.82 20.40 2.15
CA PRO A 33 6.12 21.05 2.22
C PRO A 33 5.94 22.51 2.67
N PRO A 34 6.92 23.11 3.38
CA PRO A 34 6.76 24.44 3.98
C PRO A 34 6.41 25.55 2.98
N ASN A 35 6.75 25.38 1.70
CA ASN A 35 6.44 26.29 0.60
C ASN A 35 4.96 26.25 0.15
N GLU A 36 4.28 25.11 0.35
CA GLU A 36 2.85 24.93 0.01
C GLU A 36 1.95 25.03 1.26
N LEU A 37 2.53 25.30 2.43
CA LEU A 37 1.81 25.39 3.68
C LEU A 37 1.00 26.70 3.74
N HIS A 38 -0.32 26.59 3.93
CA HIS A 38 -1.15 27.78 4.13
C HIS A 38 -0.93 28.42 5.50
N PHE A 39 -1.19 29.72 5.63
CA PHE A 39 -0.96 30.48 6.88
C PHE A 39 -1.74 29.96 8.11
N TYR A 40 -2.87 29.28 7.89
CA TYR A 40 -3.68 28.65 8.93
C TYR A 40 -3.25 27.21 9.26
N GLN A 41 -2.37 26.61 8.48
CA GLN A 41 -1.91 25.23 8.69
C GLN A 41 -0.69 25.19 9.60
N ARG A 42 -0.67 24.25 10.54
CA ARG A 42 0.50 24.02 11.41
C ARG A 42 1.60 23.29 10.64
N LYS A 43 2.86 23.55 10.99
CA LYS A 43 4.01 22.80 10.48
C LYS A 43 3.79 21.30 10.73
N GLY A 44 3.96 20.48 9.70
CA GLY A 44 3.67 19.04 9.74
C GLY A 44 2.20 18.69 9.42
N ALA A 45 1.40 19.63 8.92
CA ALA A 45 0.10 19.30 8.34
C ALA A 45 0.29 18.28 7.20
N LYS A 46 -0.52 17.22 7.21
CA LYS A 46 -0.49 16.15 6.19
C LYS A 46 -1.63 16.34 5.21
N ARG A 47 -1.37 16.05 3.94
CA ARG A 47 -2.39 15.97 2.87
C ARG A 47 -2.38 14.59 2.24
N ARG A 48 -3.45 14.23 1.54
CA ARG A 48 -3.43 13.04 0.67
C ARG A 48 -2.36 13.24 -0.40
N ARG A 49 -1.46 12.27 -0.55
CA ARG A 49 -0.42 12.27 -1.58
C ARG A 49 -1.08 12.38 -2.95
N ARG A 50 -0.61 13.32 -3.77
CA ARG A 50 -1.08 13.45 -5.16
C ARG A 50 -0.54 12.28 -5.98
N LEU A 51 -1.32 11.84 -6.96
CA LEU A 51 -0.84 10.85 -7.91
C LEU A 51 0.07 11.56 -8.94
N PRO A 52 1.06 10.88 -9.52
CA PRO A 52 1.97 11.49 -10.50
C PRO A 52 1.20 11.99 -11.74
N GLU A 53 1.35 13.26 -12.10
CA GLU A 53 0.53 13.91 -13.14
C GLU A 53 0.92 13.50 -14.59
N PHE A 54 2.10 12.90 -14.78
CA PHE A 54 2.63 12.51 -16.09
C PHE A 54 2.15 11.13 -16.59
N ILE A 55 1.38 10.39 -15.78
CA ILE A 55 0.83 9.08 -16.14
C ILE A 55 -0.45 9.27 -16.97
N ASP A 56 -0.71 8.38 -17.93
CA ASP A 56 -1.95 8.38 -18.71
C ASP A 56 -3.21 8.38 -17.83
N SER A 57 -4.23 9.12 -18.26
CA SER A 57 -5.47 9.30 -17.49
C SER A 57 -6.22 8.01 -17.17
N ASP A 58 -6.15 6.98 -18.03
CA ASP A 58 -6.82 5.71 -17.81
C ASP A 58 -6.08 4.85 -16.77
N ASP A 59 -4.75 4.83 -16.85
CA ASP A 59 -3.91 4.16 -15.85
C ASP A 59 -3.99 4.87 -14.50
N LEU A 60 -4.10 6.19 -14.47
CA LEU A 60 -4.35 6.96 -13.25
C LEU A 60 -5.68 6.59 -12.58
N LYS A 61 -6.75 6.37 -13.34
CA LYS A 61 -8.04 5.90 -12.79
C LYS A 61 -7.89 4.51 -12.15
N ILE A 62 -7.12 3.62 -12.78
CA ILE A 62 -6.87 2.28 -12.25
C ILE A 62 -6.03 2.37 -10.98
N LEU A 63 -4.95 3.14 -11.00
CA LEU A 63 -4.07 3.38 -9.86
C LEU A 63 -4.85 3.99 -8.68
N ASP A 64 -5.71 4.97 -8.93
CA ASP A 64 -6.59 5.55 -7.89
C ASP A 64 -7.59 4.53 -7.35
N SER A 65 -8.16 3.67 -8.21
CA SER A 65 -9.05 2.60 -7.77
C SER A 65 -8.33 1.61 -6.86
N VAL A 66 -7.11 1.20 -7.22
CA VAL A 66 -6.24 0.33 -6.41
C VAL A 66 -5.88 1.01 -5.09
N ARG A 67 -5.46 2.28 -5.12
CA ARG A 67 -5.18 3.11 -3.94
C ARG A 67 -6.35 3.13 -2.96
N LYS A 68 -7.56 3.43 -3.46
CA LYS A 68 -8.78 3.48 -2.65
C LYS A 68 -9.17 2.13 -2.09
N ARG A 69 -8.98 1.04 -2.84
CA ARG A 69 -9.25 -0.32 -2.34
C ARG A 69 -8.26 -0.70 -1.25
N ALA A 70 -6.96 -0.51 -1.47
CA ALA A 70 -5.92 -0.81 -0.50
C ALA A 70 -6.07 -0.01 0.79
N TYR A 71 -6.33 1.30 0.68
CA TYR A 71 -6.60 2.13 1.86
C TYR A 71 -7.80 1.64 2.67
N ARG A 72 -8.89 1.24 1.99
CA ARG A 72 -10.10 0.74 2.65
C ARG A 72 -9.87 -0.61 3.34
N LEU A 73 -9.08 -1.48 2.74
CA LEU A 73 -8.81 -2.81 3.25
C LEU A 73 -7.83 -2.80 4.43
N ASP A 74 -6.80 -1.93 4.39
CA ASP A 74 -5.70 -1.99 5.36
C ASP A 74 -5.74 -0.88 6.43
N LEU A 75 -6.30 0.30 6.13
CA LEU A 75 -6.09 1.52 6.95
C LEU A 75 -7.36 2.29 7.33
N GLN A 76 -8.55 1.81 6.95
CA GLN A 76 -9.78 2.61 7.01
C GLN A 76 -10.20 3.03 8.42
N LEU A 77 -9.97 2.21 9.44
CA LEU A 77 -10.36 2.47 10.83
C LEU A 77 -9.10 2.59 11.69
N SER A 78 -9.21 3.28 12.81
CA SER A 78 -8.16 3.36 13.83
C SER A 78 -8.76 2.80 15.12
N CYS A 79 -8.25 1.67 15.61
CA CYS A 79 -8.69 1.07 16.86
C CYS A 79 -7.48 0.72 17.73
N CYS A 80 -7.54 1.06 19.02
CA CYS A 80 -6.50 0.77 20.02
C CYS A 80 -5.07 1.23 19.64
N GLY A 81 -4.92 2.34 18.90
CA GLY A 81 -3.61 2.85 18.47
C GLY A 81 -3.05 2.18 17.20
N PHE A 82 -3.76 1.20 16.64
CA PHE A 82 -3.45 0.57 15.36
C PHE A 82 -4.43 1.04 14.29
N ARG A 83 -3.95 1.17 13.04
CA ARG A 83 -4.82 1.37 11.88
C ARG A 83 -5.26 0.00 11.37
N LEU A 84 -6.57 -0.24 11.41
CA LEU A 84 -7.27 -1.47 11.07
C LEU A 84 -8.25 -1.16 9.94
N GLY A 85 -8.10 -1.74 8.76
CA GLY A 85 -9.14 -1.64 7.72
C GLY A 85 -10.22 -2.72 7.89
N TRP A 86 -11.10 -2.84 6.88
CA TRP A 86 -12.12 -3.88 6.87
C TRP A 86 -11.55 -5.29 7.00
N ALA A 87 -10.32 -5.52 6.53
CA ALA A 87 -9.65 -6.81 6.65
C ALA A 87 -9.50 -7.26 8.12
N GLY A 88 -9.22 -6.33 9.05
CA GLY A 88 -9.09 -6.63 10.47
C GLY A 88 -10.41 -6.98 11.16
N ILE A 89 -11.54 -6.47 10.66
CA ILE A 89 -12.88 -6.85 11.15
C ILE A 89 -13.26 -8.22 10.60
N ILE A 90 -12.99 -8.44 9.32
CA ILE A 90 -13.28 -9.71 8.63
C ILE A 90 -12.48 -10.86 9.26
N GLY A 91 -11.24 -10.61 9.69
CA GLY A 91 -10.39 -11.56 10.40
C GLY A 91 -10.87 -11.98 11.81
N LEU A 92 -11.93 -11.38 12.36
CA LEU A 92 -12.48 -11.80 13.66
C LEU A 92 -13.07 -13.22 13.64
N ILE A 93 -13.39 -13.74 12.46
CA ILE A 93 -13.81 -15.13 12.27
C ILE A 93 -12.63 -15.89 11.62
N PRO A 94 -11.90 -16.72 12.38
CA PRO A 94 -10.75 -17.45 11.86
C PRO A 94 -11.14 -18.28 10.64
N TRP A 95 -10.23 -18.46 9.68
CA TRP A 95 -10.41 -19.20 8.43
C TRP A 95 -11.34 -18.55 7.40
N ILE A 96 -12.56 -18.14 7.80
CA ILE A 96 -13.50 -17.46 6.89
C ILE A 96 -12.99 -16.06 6.57
N GLY A 97 -12.51 -15.36 7.59
CA GLY A 97 -11.94 -14.03 7.45
C GLY A 97 -10.76 -14.01 6.48
N ASP A 98 -9.85 -14.97 6.63
CA ASP A 98 -8.66 -15.09 5.79
C ASP A 98 -9.01 -15.37 4.32
N LEU A 99 -10.01 -16.22 4.05
CA LEU A 99 -10.48 -16.48 2.68
C LEU A 99 -11.09 -15.23 2.03
N ILE A 100 -11.87 -14.45 2.79
CA ILE A 100 -12.44 -13.20 2.29
C ILE A 100 -11.34 -12.16 2.07
N ALA A 101 -10.38 -12.04 2.98
CA ALA A 101 -9.23 -11.15 2.84
C ALA A 101 -8.39 -11.51 1.60
N LEU A 102 -8.10 -12.80 1.41
CA LEU A 102 -7.45 -13.33 0.21
C LEU A 102 -8.21 -12.96 -1.06
N TRP A 103 -9.54 -13.12 -1.07
CA TRP A 103 -10.37 -12.76 -2.21
C TRP A 103 -10.27 -11.27 -2.55
N PHE A 104 -10.33 -10.38 -1.55
CA PHE A 104 -10.17 -8.94 -1.77
C PHE A 104 -8.78 -8.58 -2.30
N ALA A 105 -7.73 -9.18 -1.72
CA ALA A 105 -6.36 -8.93 -2.13
C ALA A 105 -6.11 -9.41 -3.57
N TYR A 106 -6.63 -10.58 -3.94
CA TYR A 106 -6.59 -11.09 -5.30
C TYR A 106 -7.32 -10.16 -6.29
N ASN A 107 -8.53 -9.68 -5.94
CA ASN A 107 -9.27 -8.73 -6.76
C ASN A 107 -8.55 -7.39 -6.95
N LEU A 108 -7.75 -6.98 -5.97
CA LEU A 108 -6.88 -5.80 -6.08
C LEU A 108 -5.76 -6.03 -7.09
N VAL A 109 -5.09 -7.19 -7.04
CA VAL A 109 -4.07 -7.57 -8.03
C VAL A 109 -4.67 -7.65 -9.44
N ASN A 110 -5.84 -8.26 -9.61
CA ASN A 110 -6.51 -8.32 -10.92
C ASN A 110 -6.84 -6.93 -11.48
N LYS A 111 -7.23 -5.99 -10.60
CA LYS A 111 -7.47 -4.61 -11.02
C LYS A 111 -6.17 -3.92 -11.45
N ALA A 112 -5.05 -4.21 -10.78
CA ALA A 112 -3.74 -3.72 -11.17
C ALA A 112 -3.30 -4.27 -12.54
N CYS A 113 -3.64 -5.52 -12.88
CA CYS A 113 -3.39 -6.08 -14.21
C CYS A 113 -4.18 -5.41 -15.35
N SER A 114 -5.20 -4.62 -15.03
CA SER A 114 -6.02 -3.92 -16.02
C SER A 114 -5.37 -2.67 -16.61
N VAL A 115 -4.17 -2.28 -16.14
CA VAL A 115 -3.41 -1.15 -16.71
C VAL A 115 -3.08 -1.39 -18.18
N LYS A 116 -2.91 -0.31 -18.93
CA LYS A 116 -2.62 -0.36 -20.36
C LYS A 116 -1.30 -1.08 -20.60
N GLY A 117 -1.32 -2.07 -21.51
CA GLY A 117 -0.16 -2.94 -21.76
C GLY A 117 0.07 -4.03 -20.69
N GLY A 118 -0.74 -4.05 -19.63
CA GLY A 118 -0.64 -5.00 -18.53
C GLY A 118 0.56 -4.73 -17.62
N ILE A 119 0.71 -5.56 -16.59
CA ILE A 119 1.89 -5.56 -15.72
C ILE A 119 2.84 -6.70 -16.09
N PRO A 120 4.17 -6.53 -15.93
CA PRO A 120 5.14 -7.60 -16.15
C PRO A 120 4.87 -8.80 -15.23
N SER A 121 5.14 -10.01 -15.71
CA SER A 121 4.98 -11.24 -14.93
C SER A 121 5.76 -11.22 -13.61
N ALA A 122 6.94 -10.59 -13.60
CA ALA A 122 7.74 -10.38 -12.40
C ALA A 122 7.04 -9.48 -11.36
N LEU A 123 6.34 -8.43 -11.80
CA LEU A 123 5.58 -7.56 -10.91
C LEU A 123 4.33 -8.28 -10.37
N HIS A 124 3.60 -8.96 -11.25
CA HIS A 124 2.47 -9.80 -10.86
C HIS A 124 2.87 -10.85 -9.82
N GLY A 125 3.99 -11.54 -10.04
CA GLY A 125 4.55 -12.51 -9.11
C GLY A 125 4.88 -11.91 -7.75
N LYS A 126 5.48 -10.71 -7.70
CA LYS A 126 5.74 -9.98 -6.45
C LYS A 126 4.43 -9.63 -5.72
N MET A 127 3.42 -9.17 -6.45
CA MET A 127 2.14 -8.82 -5.87
C MET A 127 1.41 -10.04 -5.30
N MET A 128 1.42 -11.15 -6.05
CA MET A 128 0.86 -12.42 -5.60
C MET A 128 1.64 -13.01 -4.43
N ALA A 129 2.97 -12.88 -4.40
CA ALA A 129 3.77 -13.31 -3.26
C ALA A 129 3.38 -12.58 -1.97
N ASN A 130 3.11 -11.27 -2.04
CA ASN A 130 2.59 -10.53 -0.88
C ASN A 130 1.22 -11.11 -0.44
N VAL A 131 0.33 -11.42 -1.38
CA VAL A 131 -1.00 -12.00 -1.08
C VAL A 131 -0.90 -13.38 -0.45
N THR A 132 -0.07 -14.26 -1.01
CA THR A 132 0.14 -15.61 -0.49
C THR A 132 0.79 -15.58 0.90
N PHE A 133 1.75 -14.69 1.11
CA PHE A 133 2.40 -14.53 2.41
C PHE A 133 1.42 -14.02 3.48
N ASP A 134 0.61 -13.02 3.15
CA ASP A 134 -0.43 -12.48 4.02
C ASP A 134 -1.45 -13.55 4.44
N PHE A 135 -1.95 -14.32 3.47
CA PHE A 135 -2.86 -15.44 3.73
C PHE A 135 -2.20 -16.53 4.58
N ALA A 136 -0.97 -16.95 4.26
CA ALA A 136 -0.28 -17.99 5.00
C ALA A 136 -0.05 -17.62 6.47
N ILE A 137 0.22 -16.34 6.75
CA ILE A 137 0.34 -15.82 8.11
C ILE A 137 -1.03 -15.75 8.79
N GLY A 138 -2.08 -15.30 8.09
CA GLY A 138 -3.45 -15.22 8.62
C GLY A 138 -3.98 -16.57 9.12
N LEU A 139 -3.54 -17.68 8.54
CA LEU A 139 -3.90 -19.03 9.00
C LEU A 139 -3.40 -19.37 10.42
N ILE A 140 -2.48 -18.59 11.00
CA ILE A 140 -1.99 -18.77 12.37
C ILE A 140 -2.87 -17.94 13.31
N PRO A 141 -3.79 -18.54 14.08
CA PRO A 141 -4.67 -17.77 14.97
C PRO A 141 -3.88 -17.00 16.04
N LEU A 142 -4.41 -15.86 16.47
CA LEU A 142 -3.86 -14.93 17.48
C LEU A 142 -2.64 -14.13 17.01
N VAL A 143 -1.61 -14.81 16.51
CA VAL A 143 -0.36 -14.16 16.07
C VAL A 143 -0.50 -13.64 14.64
N GLY A 144 -1.11 -14.44 13.75
CA GLY A 144 -1.30 -14.13 12.34
C GLY A 144 -2.13 -12.88 12.09
N ASP A 145 -3.25 -12.72 12.81
CA ASP A 145 -4.14 -11.57 12.68
C ASP A 145 -3.39 -10.24 12.88
N LEU A 146 -2.58 -10.16 13.93
CA LEU A 146 -1.80 -8.96 14.23
C LEU A 146 -0.71 -8.72 13.19
N ILE A 147 -0.05 -9.79 12.72
CA ILE A 147 0.98 -9.65 11.68
C ILE A 147 0.35 -9.20 10.36
N ASN A 148 -0.81 -9.73 9.97
CA ASN A 148 -1.56 -9.33 8.78
C ASN A 148 -1.88 -7.82 8.81
N ILE A 149 -2.45 -7.34 9.91
CA ILE A 149 -2.74 -5.90 10.12
C ILE A 149 -1.47 -5.05 9.95
N MET A 150 -0.34 -5.55 10.41
CA MET A 150 0.92 -4.84 10.32
C MET A 150 1.58 -4.93 8.94
N TYR A 151 1.43 -6.06 8.25
CA TYR A 151 2.03 -6.33 6.95
C TYR A 151 1.41 -5.47 5.84
N LYS A 152 0.10 -5.17 5.93
CA LYS A 152 -0.65 -4.28 5.01
C LYS A 152 -0.43 -4.66 3.54
N CYS A 153 -0.77 -5.91 3.22
CA CYS A 153 -0.52 -6.51 1.91
C CYS A 153 -1.03 -5.65 0.75
N ASN A 154 -2.25 -5.12 0.84
CA ASN A 154 -2.86 -4.35 -0.24
C ASN A 154 -2.12 -3.03 -0.51
N SER A 155 -1.65 -2.38 0.55
CA SER A 155 -0.89 -1.13 0.47
C SER A 155 0.49 -1.37 -0.13
N ARG A 156 1.15 -2.49 0.19
CA ARG A 156 2.40 -2.90 -0.47
C ARG A 156 2.20 -3.12 -1.96
N ASN A 157 1.11 -3.80 -2.34
CA ASN A 157 0.75 -4.04 -3.74
C ASN A 157 0.43 -2.75 -4.50
N PHE A 158 -0.28 -1.80 -3.87
CA PHE A 158 -0.48 -0.47 -4.42
C PHE A 158 0.85 0.25 -4.68
N VAL A 159 1.78 0.26 -3.72
CA VAL A 159 3.09 0.91 -3.86
C VAL A 159 3.92 0.26 -4.97
N LEU A 160 3.85 -1.07 -5.11
CA LEU A 160 4.52 -1.78 -6.20
C LEU A 160 3.98 -1.35 -7.58
N LEU A 161 2.66 -1.25 -7.72
CA LEU A 161 2.03 -0.80 -8.97
C LEU A 161 2.40 0.65 -9.29
N GLU A 162 2.32 1.54 -8.31
CA GLU A 162 2.66 2.94 -8.48
C GLU A 162 4.11 3.12 -8.94
N LYS A 163 5.06 2.46 -8.27
CA LYS A 163 6.48 2.51 -8.64
C LYS A 163 6.71 2.03 -10.07
N TYR A 164 6.04 0.96 -10.47
CA TYR A 164 6.11 0.45 -11.83
C TYR A 164 5.59 1.46 -12.86
N LEU A 165 4.40 2.05 -12.63
CA LEU A 165 3.84 3.04 -13.56
C LEU A 165 4.72 4.29 -13.65
N VAL A 166 5.25 4.77 -12.52
CA VAL A 166 6.20 5.88 -12.50
C VAL A 166 7.42 5.56 -13.37
N GLU A 167 8.05 4.41 -13.16
CA GLU A 167 9.25 4.01 -13.90
C GLU A 167 8.97 3.82 -15.39
N GLU A 168 7.84 3.20 -15.74
CA GLU A 168 7.45 2.96 -17.14
C GLU A 168 7.19 4.27 -17.88
N TYR A 169 6.38 5.16 -17.32
CA TYR A 169 6.06 6.43 -17.97
C TYR A 169 7.26 7.39 -18.02
N SER A 170 8.11 7.42 -16.99
CA SER A 170 9.36 8.21 -17.04
C SER A 170 10.33 7.71 -18.12
N LYS A 171 10.39 6.41 -18.40
CA LYS A 171 11.17 5.86 -19.52
C LYS A 171 10.63 6.34 -20.86
N HIS A 172 9.32 6.38 -21.05
CA HIS A 172 8.70 6.87 -22.29
C HIS A 172 8.92 8.37 -22.49
N GLU A 173 8.81 9.18 -21.43
CA GLU A 173 9.08 10.62 -21.47
C GLU A 173 10.56 10.91 -21.83
N SER A 174 11.50 10.18 -21.24
CA SER A 174 12.93 10.31 -21.56
C SER A 174 13.29 9.92 -23.00
N LYS A 175 12.51 9.04 -23.64
CA LYS A 175 12.68 8.65 -25.05
C LYS A 175 12.01 9.63 -26.01
N ALA A 176 10.99 10.37 -25.56
CA ALA A 176 10.25 11.34 -26.35
C ALA A 176 10.96 12.71 -26.46
N VAL A 177 11.96 12.97 -25.62
CA VAL A 177 12.87 14.12 -25.77
C VAL A 177 14.10 13.65 -26.56
N PRO A 178 14.12 13.76 -27.91
CA PRO A 178 15.37 13.64 -28.63
C PRO A 178 16.31 14.74 -28.13
N SER A 179 17.55 14.38 -27.89
CA SER A 179 18.68 15.23 -27.55
C SER A 179 18.88 16.37 -28.56
N GLN A 180 18.04 17.39 -28.46
CA GLN A 180 18.16 18.69 -29.09
C GLN A 180 18.04 19.77 -28.01
N VAL A 181 19.02 19.80 -27.12
CA VAL A 181 19.58 21.09 -26.67
C VAL A 181 21.08 20.89 -26.69
N VAL A 182 21.70 21.64 -27.61
CA VAL A 182 23.13 21.79 -27.89
C VAL A 182 23.88 22.29 -26.66
#